data_AF-A0A1F3TTR0-F1
#
_entry.id   AF-A0A1F3TTR0-F1
#
_cell.length_a   1.000
_cell.length_b   1.000
_cell.length_c   1.000
_cell.angle_alpha   90.00
_cell.angle_beta   90.00
_cell.angle_gamma   90.00
#
_symmetry.space_group_name_H-M   'P 1'
#
loop_
_entity.id
_entity.type
_entity.pdbx_description
1 polymer ?
#
loop_
_entity_poly.entity_id
_entity_poly.type
_entity_poly.pdbx_seq_one_letter_code
_entity_poly.pdbx_strand_id
1 'polypeptide(L)'
;MGPISFGGFLRSSRTMKNLTQKEMAEYLGVSKSTLCDIEKGRQFVSIELAYKIAKKCGLSEAMAVECTVRDQIKRSGLNLYVQIKKLPDTIND
;
A
#
# COMPACT_ATOMS: atom_id res chain seq x y z
N MET A 1 15.92 0.94 -11.30
CA MET A 1 14.52 0.70 -10.84
C MET A 1 14.25 1.65 -9.70
N GLY A 2 13.17 2.44 -9.75
CA GLY A 2 12.80 3.36 -8.66
C GLY A 2 12.22 2.60 -7.45
N PRO A 3 12.07 3.27 -6.29
CA PRO A 3 11.45 2.69 -5.11
C PRO A 3 10.01 2.23 -5.41
N ILE A 4 9.60 1.12 -4.78
CA ILE A 4 8.26 0.56 -4.98
C ILE A 4 7.18 1.54 -4.48
N SER A 5 6.16 1.77 -5.30
CA SER A 5 4.96 2.52 -4.92
C SER A 5 4.00 1.63 -4.13
N PHE A 6 3.02 2.22 -3.44
CA PHE A 6 1.98 1.43 -2.78
C PHE A 6 1.22 0.55 -3.79
N GLY A 7 0.90 1.09 -4.97
CA GLY A 7 0.26 0.35 -6.05
C GLY A 7 1.09 -0.85 -6.52
N GLY A 8 2.41 -0.66 -6.66
CA GLY A 8 3.33 -1.75 -7.00
C GLY A 8 3.41 -2.81 -5.91
N PHE A 9 3.46 -2.38 -4.65
CA PHE A 9 3.46 -3.28 -3.50
C PHE A 9 2.19 -4.14 -3.42
N LEU A 10 1.02 -3.51 -3.61
CA LEU A 10 -0.26 -4.20 -3.64
C LEU A 10 -0.37 -5.19 -4.80
N ARG A 11 0.07 -4.77 -6.00
CA ARG A 11 0.10 -5.64 -7.18
C ARG A 11 0.96 -6.88 -6.94
N SER A 12 2.15 -6.71 -6.37
CA SER A 12 3.04 -7.84 -6.06
C SER A 12 2.38 -8.84 -5.11
N SER A 13 1.73 -8.35 -4.05
CA SER A 13 0.97 -9.20 -3.12
C SER A 13 -0.12 -9.99 -3.83
N ARG A 14 -0.90 -9.32 -4.68
CA ARG A 14 -1.97 -9.96 -5.46
C ARG A 14 -1.43 -11.05 -6.37
N THR A 15 -0.36 -10.77 -7.12
CA THR A 15 0.22 -11.74 -8.07
C THR A 15 0.88 -12.91 -7.36
N MET A 16 1.50 -12.70 -6.19
CA MET A 16 2.05 -13.79 -5.37
C MET A 16 0.97 -14.74 -4.87
N LYS A 17 -0.25 -14.22 -4.65
CA LYS A 17 -1.43 -15.02 -4.29
C LYS A 17 -2.15 -15.63 -5.50
N ASN A 18 -1.62 -15.46 -6.71
CA ASN A 18 -2.24 -15.89 -7.99
C ASN A 18 -3.67 -15.34 -8.20
N LEU A 19 -3.97 -14.16 -7.64
CA LEU A 19 -5.29 -13.55 -7.76
C LEU A 19 -5.37 -12.62 -8.99
N THR A 20 -6.51 -12.66 -9.67
CA THR A 20 -6.93 -11.65 -10.64
C THR A 20 -7.24 -10.32 -9.93
N GLN A 21 -7.29 -9.23 -10.68
CA GLN A 21 -7.75 -7.93 -10.13
C GLN A 21 -9.19 -7.99 -9.61
N LYS A 22 -10.04 -8.83 -10.20
CA LYS A 22 -11.43 -8.98 -9.76
C LYS A 22 -11.49 -9.62 -8.37
N GLU A 23 -10.82 -10.76 -8.18
CA GLU A 23 -10.81 -11.49 -6.90
C GLU A 23 -10.18 -10.67 -5.77
N MET A 24 -9.09 -9.95 -6.06
CA MET A 24 -8.48 -9.08 -5.06
C MET A 24 -9.36 -7.87 -4.72
N ALA A 25 -10.08 -7.31 -5.70
CA ALA A 25 -10.99 -6.19 -5.45
C ALA A 25 -12.17 -6.64 -4.58
N GLU A 26 -12.76 -7.81 -4.87
CA GLU A 26 -13.78 -8.45 -4.04
C GLU A 26 -13.25 -8.72 -2.63
N TYR A 27 -12.04 -9.28 -2.53
CA TYR A 27 -11.38 -9.51 -1.25
C TYR A 27 -11.18 -8.23 -0.45
N LEU A 28 -10.83 -7.11 -1.09
CA LEU A 28 -10.62 -5.82 -0.44
C LEU A 28 -11.92 -5.03 -0.22
N GLY A 29 -13.05 -5.44 -0.80
CA GLY A 29 -14.31 -4.69 -0.74
C GLY A 29 -14.28 -3.40 -1.56
N VAL A 30 -13.54 -3.37 -2.66
CA VAL A 30 -13.47 -2.22 -3.60
C VAL A 30 -13.88 -2.64 -5.00
N SER A 31 -14.12 -1.68 -5.89
CA SER A 31 -14.37 -2.01 -7.29
C SER A 31 -13.09 -2.49 -7.99
N LYS A 32 -13.23 -3.34 -9.01
CA LYS A 32 -12.10 -3.74 -9.86
C LYS A 32 -11.41 -2.56 -10.55
N SER A 33 -12.16 -1.50 -10.90
CA SER A 33 -11.58 -0.28 -11.47
C SER A 33 -10.70 0.42 -10.44
N THR A 34 -11.21 0.59 -9.23
CA THR A 34 -10.48 1.17 -8.09
C THR A 34 -9.17 0.44 -7.85
N LEU A 35 -9.19 -0.91 -7.78
CA LEU A 35 -7.96 -1.67 -7.64
C LEU A 35 -6.99 -1.44 -8.81
N CYS A 36 -7.49 -1.46 -10.05
CA CYS A 36 -6.67 -1.22 -11.23
C CYS A 36 -6.01 0.17 -11.21
N ASP A 37 -6.74 1.20 -10.79
CA ASP A 37 -6.22 2.56 -10.67
C ASP A 37 -5.20 2.70 -9.55
N ILE A 38 -5.39 2.01 -8.43
CA ILE A 38 -4.40 1.92 -7.35
C ILE A 38 -3.12 1.24 -7.86
N GLU A 39 -3.22 0.06 -8.47
CA GLU A 39 -2.05 -0.70 -8.95
C GLU A 39 -1.24 0.04 -10.03
N LYS A 40 -1.90 0.89 -10.81
CA LYS A 40 -1.27 1.73 -11.83
C LYS A 40 -0.79 3.09 -11.30
N GLY A 41 -1.01 3.38 -10.01
CA GLY A 41 -0.62 4.65 -9.39
C GLY A 41 -1.45 5.85 -9.86
N ARG A 42 -2.62 5.62 -10.47
CA ARG A 42 -3.56 6.68 -10.88
C ARG A 42 -4.42 7.14 -9.71
N GLN A 43 -4.74 6.23 -8.80
CA GLN A 43 -5.46 6.54 -7.57
C GLN A 43 -4.56 6.24 -6.36
N PHE A 44 -4.50 7.20 -5.46
CA PHE A 44 -3.78 7.07 -4.20
C PHE A 44 -4.75 6.66 -3.10
N VAL A 45 -4.24 5.98 -2.09
CA VAL A 45 -4.99 5.62 -0.89
C VAL A 45 -4.55 6.51 0.28
N SER A 46 -5.43 6.68 1.26
CA SER A 46 -5.03 7.26 2.54
C SER A 46 -4.07 6.32 3.27
N ILE A 47 -3.30 6.86 4.21
CA ILE A 47 -2.41 6.09 5.10
C ILE A 47 -3.22 5.02 5.86
N GLU A 48 -4.39 5.39 6.37
CA GLU A 48 -5.28 4.47 7.09
C GLU A 48 -5.76 3.32 6.20
N LEU A 49 -6.16 3.62 4.95
CA LEU A 49 -6.59 2.59 4.02
C LEU A 49 -5.43 1.67 3.60
N ALA A 50 -4.24 2.22 3.36
CA ALA A 50 -3.04 1.44 3.09
C ALA A 50 -2.72 0.48 4.23
N TYR A 51 -2.80 0.95 5.48
CA TYR A 51 -2.61 0.13 6.68
C TYR A 51 -3.64 -1.00 6.76
N LYS A 52 -4.93 -0.70 6.56
CA LYS A 52 -6.01 -1.70 6.58
C LYS A 52 -5.84 -2.75 5.48
N ILE A 53 -5.51 -2.32 4.26
CA ILE A 53 -5.23 -3.22 3.13
C ILE A 53 -4.04 -4.12 3.47
N ALA A 54 -2.94 -3.55 3.97
CA ALA A 54 -1.74 -4.31 4.32
C ALA A 54 -2.04 -5.38 5.37
N LYS A 55 -2.70 -5.00 6.46
CA LYS A 55 -3.14 -5.90 7.52
C LYS A 55 -4.02 -7.03 6.96
N LYS A 56 -4.99 -6.70 6.12
CA LYS A 56 -5.88 -7.69 5.49
C LYS A 56 -5.10 -8.66 4.60
N CYS A 57 -4.18 -8.16 3.78
CA CYS A 57 -3.40 -8.98 2.85
C CYS A 57 -2.25 -9.77 3.49
N GLY A 58 -1.97 -9.58 4.77
CA GLY A 58 -0.80 -10.17 5.46
C GLY A 58 0.52 -9.55 5.01
N LEU A 59 0.51 -8.24 4.73
CA LEU A 59 1.67 -7.47 4.30
C LEU A 59 2.21 -6.61 5.44
N SER A 60 3.47 -6.20 5.35
CA SER A 60 4.05 -5.24 6.30
C SER A 60 3.29 -3.92 6.27
N GLU A 61 2.67 -3.56 7.40
CA GLU A 61 1.88 -2.33 7.50
C GLU A 61 2.79 -1.10 7.46
N ALA A 62 3.97 -1.19 8.07
CA ALA A 62 4.97 -0.11 8.03
C ALA A 62 5.42 0.17 6.59
N MET A 63 5.67 -0.89 5.80
CA MET A 63 6.07 -0.75 4.40
C MET A 63 4.95 -0.14 3.55
N ALA A 64 3.70 -0.55 3.79
CA ALA A 64 2.55 0.02 3.10
C ALA A 64 2.41 1.52 3.36
N VAL A 65 2.50 1.93 4.63
CA VAL A 65 2.46 3.34 5.05
C VAL A 65 3.62 4.12 4.43
N GLU A 66 4.84 3.58 4.49
CA GLU A 66 6.03 4.21 3.93
C GLU A 66 5.90 4.44 2.42
N CYS A 67 5.41 3.44 1.69
CA CYS A 67 5.16 3.55 0.25
C CYS A 67 4.11 4.63 -0.05
N THR A 68 3.01 4.68 0.72
CA THR A 68 1.97 5.70 0.55
C THR A 68 2.49 7.11 0.80
N VAL A 69 3.25 7.34 1.87
CA VAL A 69 3.82 8.67 2.17
C VAL A 69 4.86 9.06 1.12
N ARG A 70 5.69 8.11 0.67
CA ARG A 70 6.66 8.34 -0.41
C ARG A 70 5.96 8.75 -1.70
N ASP A 71 4.87 8.06 -2.06
CA ASP A 71 4.10 8.38 -3.25
C ASP A 71 3.53 9.82 -3.14
N GLN A 72 3.05 10.23 -1.97
CA GLN A 72 2.56 11.60 -1.72
C GLN A 72 3.67 12.66 -1.84
N ILE A 73 4.83 12.44 -1.22
CA ILE A 73 6.00 13.33 -1.32
C ILE A 73 6.41 13.53 -2.78
N LYS A 74 6.51 12.42 -3.53
CA LYS A 74 6.88 12.45 -4.95
C LYS A 74 5.89 13.28 -5.77
N ARG A 75 4.59 13.18 -5.47
CA ARG A 75 3.54 13.93 -6.15
C ARG A 75 3.59 15.43 -5.85
N SER A 76 4.00 15.80 -4.65
CA SER A 76 4.23 17.21 -4.28
C SER A 76 5.46 17.83 -4.95
N GLY A 77 6.23 17.06 -5.73
CA GLY A 77 7.47 17.52 -6.37
C GLY A 77 8.61 17.77 -5.38
N LEU A 78 8.46 17.29 -4.13
CA LEU A 78 9.43 17.48 -3.07
C LEU A 78 10.55 16.44 -3.19
N ASN A 79 11.79 16.89 -3.06
CA ASN A 79 12.96 16.01 -3.01
C ASN A 79 13.24 15.57 -1.57
N LEU A 80 12.32 14.82 -0.98
CA LEU A 80 12.40 14.31 0.40
C LEU A 80 12.31 12.79 0.43
N TYR A 81 12.85 12.18 1.48
CA TYR A 81 12.74 10.75 1.76
C TYR A 81 12.10 10.53 3.14
N VAL A 82 11.28 9.48 3.24
CA VAL A 82 10.57 9.10 4.47
C VAL A 82 11.05 7.74 4.94
N GLN A 83 11.21 7.60 6.27
CA GLN A 83 11.41 6.32 6.96
C GLN A 83 10.33 6.15 8.02
N ILE A 84 9.70 4.98 8.07
CA ILE A 84 8.72 4.63 9.08
C ILE A 84 9.37 3.69 10.10
N LYS A 85 9.22 3.99 11.38
CA LYS A 85 9.62 3.10 12.48
C LYS A 85 8.37 2.67 13.23
N LYS A 86 8.22 1.36 13.47
CA LYS A 86 7.23 0.88 14.43
C LYS A 86 7.68 1.32 15.82
N LEU A 87 6.74 1.83 16.60
CA LEU A 87 6.97 1.99 18.03
C LEU A 87 7.21 0.60 18.62
N PRO A 88 8.08 0.47 19.64
CA PRO A 88 8.20 -0.79 20.37
C PRO A 88 6.82 -1.17 20.90
N ASP A 89 6.50 -2.47 20.86
CA ASP A 89 5.30 -2.98 21.53
C ASP A 89 5.40 -2.57 22.99
N THR A 90 4.50 -1.72 23.46
CA THR A 90 4.38 -1.49 24.91
C THR A 90 3.97 -2.82 25.51
N ILE A 91 4.90 -3.44 26.23
CA ILE A 91 4.60 -4.45 27.23
C ILE A 91 3.65 -3.75 28.19
N ASN A 92 2.35 -4.00 28.04
CA ASN A 92 1.42 -3.77 29.11
C ASN A 92 1.68 -4.93 30.08
N ASP A 93 2.36 -4.62 31.19
CA ASP A 93 2.39 -5.49 32.39
C ASP A 93 0.97 -5.88 32.82
#